data_AF-A0A354F3M7-F1
#
_entry.id   AF-A0A354F3M7-F1
#
_cell.length_a   1.000
_cell.length_b   1.000
_cell.length_c   1.000
_cell.angle_alpha   90.00
_cell.angle_beta   90.00
_cell.angle_gamma   90.00
#
_symmetry.space_group_name_H-M   'P 1'
#
loop_
_entity.id
_entity.type
_entity.pdbx_description
1 polymer ?
#
loop_
_entity_poly.entity_id
_entity_poly.type
_entity_poly.pdbx_seq_one_letter_code
_entity_poly.pdbx_strand_id
1 'polypeptide(L)'
;MAENYRTYQSRISVSPEGDDLLSSYALLFGKAEKTLFAKLESSKNLTPLKREFIKQFGLTARQFNSISASLNGRLASIKERRPGLIAEAERRIKKAKRVLKGTTDPAQLHQKKRKLAILQSRLDRLVKDHLSGKVRLCFGSNELFRKQFHLKDNGYASHNEWLKEWQASRNKQFFVIGSKDETAGCQSCVATIAENGSIALRIRLPNVLVTKHLILKNICFAYGHDTITSAIGRNLSDNKDNWQAINYRFLKDDKGWRVFVSVAISKVQVISRKDIG
;
A
#
# COMPACT_ATOMS: atom_id res chain seq x y z
N MET A 1 6.97 23.86 1.25
CA MET A 1 6.02 23.53 2.34
C MET A 1 5.51 22.12 2.11
N ALA A 2 5.43 21.25 3.13
CA ALA A 2 4.91 19.90 2.93
C ALA A 2 3.43 19.96 2.55
N GLU A 3 3.10 19.54 1.31
CA GLU A 3 1.72 19.39 0.88
C GLU A 3 1.03 18.34 1.75
N ASN A 4 -0.10 18.72 2.34
CA ASN A 4 -0.88 17.79 3.15
C ASN A 4 -1.78 16.99 2.21
N TYR A 5 -1.64 15.67 2.17
CA TYR A 5 -2.47 14.81 1.32
C TYR A 5 -3.61 14.21 2.14
N ARG A 6 -4.82 14.22 1.57
CA ARG A 6 -5.96 13.45 2.10
C ARG A 6 -6.34 12.35 1.13
N THR A 7 -6.73 11.20 1.69
CA THR A 7 -7.18 10.04 0.91
C THR A 7 -8.64 9.78 1.22
N TYR A 8 -9.45 9.75 0.16
CA TYR A 8 -10.87 9.42 0.20
C TYR A 8 -11.10 8.06 -0.45
N GLN A 9 -12.19 7.38 -0.10
CA GLN A 9 -12.50 6.07 -0.68
C GLN A 9 -13.96 5.98 -1.10
N SER A 10 -14.21 5.20 -2.13
CA SER A 10 -15.56 4.76 -2.51
C SER A 10 -15.54 3.35 -3.08
N ARG A 11 -16.70 2.69 -3.07
CA ARG A 11 -16.91 1.43 -3.79
C ARG A 11 -17.23 1.73 -5.24
N ILE A 12 -16.78 0.86 -6.12
CA ILE A 12 -17.04 0.96 -7.55
C ILE A 12 -17.82 -0.25 -8.02
N SER A 13 -18.88 0.00 -8.79
CA SER A 13 -19.60 -1.06 -9.51
C SER A 13 -18.82 -1.38 -10.78
N VAL A 14 -18.52 -2.66 -10.99
CA VAL A 14 -17.69 -3.13 -12.10
C VAL A 14 -18.44 -4.26 -12.80
N SER A 15 -18.42 -4.27 -14.15
CA SER A 15 -18.93 -5.41 -14.91
C SER A 15 -18.04 -6.65 -14.70
N PRO A 16 -18.52 -7.87 -14.99
CA PRO A 16 -17.69 -9.08 -14.91
C PRO A 16 -16.37 -8.94 -15.68
N GLU A 17 -16.41 -8.41 -16.90
CA GLU A 17 -15.20 -8.20 -17.73
C GLU A 17 -14.27 -7.15 -17.11
N GLY A 18 -14.85 -6.08 -16.54
CA GLY A 18 -14.08 -5.07 -15.81
C GLY A 18 -13.42 -5.64 -14.55
N ASP A 19 -14.09 -6.55 -13.83
CA ASP A 19 -13.55 -7.23 -12.65
C ASP A 19 -12.32 -8.06 -13.05
N ASP A 20 -12.44 -8.84 -14.14
CA ASP A 20 -11.35 -9.64 -14.68
C ASP A 20 -10.15 -8.78 -15.10
N LEU A 21 -10.39 -7.64 -15.75
CA LEU A 21 -9.34 -6.69 -16.13
C LEU A 21 -8.63 -6.07 -14.92
N LEU A 22 -9.38 -5.64 -13.91
CA LEU A 22 -8.82 -5.08 -12.67
C LEU A 22 -8.04 -6.15 -11.90
N SER A 23 -8.56 -7.38 -11.81
CA SER A 23 -7.91 -8.51 -11.15
C SER A 23 -6.63 -8.91 -11.88
N SER A 24 -6.64 -8.94 -13.22
CA SER A 24 -5.46 -9.19 -14.05
C SER A 24 -4.38 -8.13 -13.85
N TYR A 25 -4.79 -6.85 -13.78
CA TYR A 25 -3.86 -5.77 -13.49
C TYR A 25 -3.28 -5.88 -12.07
N ALA A 26 -4.10 -6.15 -11.05
CA ALA A 26 -3.63 -6.33 -9.68
C ALA A 26 -2.66 -7.53 -9.53
N LEU A 27 -2.91 -8.61 -10.25
CA LEU A 27 -2.00 -9.76 -10.31
C LEU A 27 -0.67 -9.40 -10.94
N LEU A 28 -0.68 -8.72 -12.10
CA LEU A 28 0.54 -8.28 -12.77
C LEU A 28 1.32 -7.29 -11.89
N PHE A 29 0.65 -6.30 -11.32
CA PHE A 29 1.24 -5.30 -10.43
C PHE A 29 1.88 -5.98 -9.22
N GLY A 30 1.14 -6.89 -8.56
CA GLY A 30 1.64 -7.63 -7.42
C GLY A 30 2.86 -8.48 -7.79
N LYS A 31 2.85 -9.17 -8.94
CA LYS A 31 3.99 -9.98 -9.41
C LYS A 31 5.21 -9.09 -9.65
N ALA A 32 5.05 -8.00 -10.40
CA ALA A 32 6.12 -7.06 -10.69
C ALA A 32 6.67 -6.40 -9.42
N GLU A 33 5.83 -5.97 -8.48
CA GLU A 33 6.28 -5.37 -7.21
C GLU A 33 7.16 -6.32 -6.39
N LYS A 34 6.77 -7.60 -6.33
CA LYS A 34 7.54 -8.66 -5.64
C LYS A 34 8.87 -8.95 -6.34
N THR A 35 8.87 -9.04 -7.67
CA THR A 35 10.10 -9.23 -8.45
C THR A 35 11.03 -8.04 -8.31
N LEU A 36 10.50 -6.81 -8.28
CA LEU A 36 11.30 -5.60 -8.07
C LEU A 36 11.96 -5.60 -6.70
N PHE A 37 11.22 -5.96 -5.64
CA PHE A 37 11.80 -6.10 -4.30
C PHE A 37 12.95 -7.11 -4.26
N ALA A 38 12.75 -8.31 -4.83
CA ALA A 38 13.80 -9.33 -4.87
C ALA A 38 15.06 -8.84 -5.62
N LYS A 39 14.87 -8.14 -6.74
CA LYS A 39 15.99 -7.59 -7.54
C LYS A 39 16.69 -6.40 -6.90
N LEU A 40 15.99 -5.58 -6.13
CA LEU A 40 16.61 -4.49 -5.36
C LEU A 40 17.46 -5.01 -4.20
N GLU A 41 17.08 -6.15 -3.62
CA GLU A 41 17.91 -6.81 -2.60
C GLU A 41 19.16 -7.47 -3.23
N SER A 42 19.11 -7.91 -4.50
CA SER A 42 20.25 -8.50 -5.20
C SER A 42 21.11 -7.52 -5.98
N SER A 43 20.58 -6.36 -6.39
CA SER A 43 21.26 -5.36 -7.22
C SER A 43 20.86 -3.95 -6.79
N LYS A 44 21.81 -3.00 -6.77
CA LYS A 44 21.58 -1.65 -6.21
C LYS A 44 21.03 -0.62 -7.21
N ASN A 45 20.88 -0.95 -8.50
CA ASN A 45 20.63 0.05 -9.55
C ASN A 45 19.23 -0.07 -10.19
N LEU A 46 18.38 0.95 -9.98
CA LEU A 46 16.99 0.99 -10.46
C LEU A 46 16.86 1.26 -11.97
N THR A 47 17.79 2.02 -12.56
CA THR A 47 17.75 2.45 -13.96
C THR A 47 17.71 1.30 -14.97
N PRO A 48 18.62 0.30 -14.92
CA PRO A 48 18.55 -0.84 -15.84
C PRO A 48 17.28 -1.68 -15.63
N LEU A 49 16.79 -1.79 -14.40
CA LEU A 49 15.58 -2.53 -14.06
C LEU A 49 14.33 -1.94 -14.73
N LYS A 50 14.24 -0.62 -14.90
CA LYS A 50 13.08 0.00 -15.55
C LYS A 50 12.85 -0.53 -16.96
N ARG A 51 13.91 -0.56 -17.79
CA ARG A 51 13.81 -1.04 -19.19
C ARG A 51 13.46 -2.52 -19.24
N GLU A 52 14.11 -3.31 -18.38
CA GLU A 52 13.84 -4.74 -18.27
C GLU A 52 12.39 -5.03 -17.88
N PHE A 53 11.85 -4.35 -16.87
CA PHE A 53 10.49 -4.57 -16.38
C PHE A 53 9.42 -4.14 -17.37
N ILE A 54 9.64 -3.03 -18.08
CA ILE A 54 8.77 -2.57 -19.16
C ILE A 54 8.60 -3.69 -20.20
N LYS A 55 9.70 -4.31 -20.63
CA LYS A 55 9.69 -5.41 -21.61
C LYS A 55 9.11 -6.70 -21.01
N GLN A 56 9.59 -7.11 -19.83
CA GLN A 56 9.24 -8.39 -19.20
C GLN A 56 7.75 -8.48 -18.81
N PHE A 57 7.18 -7.39 -18.31
CA PHE A 57 5.80 -7.36 -17.79
C PHE A 57 4.83 -6.64 -18.73
N GLY A 58 5.29 -6.12 -19.88
CA GLY A 58 4.45 -5.33 -20.78
C GLY A 58 3.88 -4.08 -20.10
N LEU A 59 4.69 -3.37 -19.32
CA LEU A 59 4.26 -2.19 -18.56
C LEU A 59 4.59 -0.89 -19.31
N THR A 60 3.85 0.17 -19.05
CA THR A 60 4.29 1.52 -19.43
C THR A 60 5.32 2.05 -18.42
N ALA A 61 6.09 3.07 -18.82
CA ALA A 61 7.02 3.74 -17.92
C ALA A 61 6.33 4.30 -16.66
N ARG A 62 5.09 4.81 -16.79
CA ARG A 62 4.31 5.32 -15.66
C ARG A 62 3.85 4.21 -14.72
N GLN A 63 3.45 3.06 -15.26
CA GLN A 63 3.08 1.90 -14.44
C GLN A 63 4.28 1.34 -13.66
N PHE A 64 5.46 1.28 -14.28
CA PHE A 64 6.69 0.95 -13.55
C PHE A 64 6.97 1.96 -12.43
N ASN A 65 6.83 3.26 -12.71
CA ASN A 65 7.01 4.29 -11.69
C ASN A 65 6.01 4.10 -10.53
N SER A 66 4.75 3.75 -10.79
CA SER A 66 3.76 3.43 -9.75
C SER A 66 4.19 2.24 -8.88
N ILE A 67 4.69 1.17 -9.49
CA ILE A 67 5.19 -0.02 -8.77
C ILE A 67 6.38 0.35 -7.90
N SER A 68 7.35 1.08 -8.45
CA SER A 68 8.54 1.56 -7.74
C SER A 68 8.15 2.46 -6.57
N ALA A 69 7.26 3.44 -6.78
CA ALA A 69 6.79 4.33 -5.73
C ALA A 69 6.02 3.58 -4.62
N SER A 70 5.14 2.63 -4.98
CA SER A 70 4.43 1.79 -4.01
C SER A 70 5.41 0.99 -3.15
N LEU A 71 6.39 0.34 -3.78
CA LEU A 71 7.40 -0.45 -3.06
C LEU A 71 8.25 0.45 -2.16
N ASN A 72 8.80 1.53 -2.69
CA ASN A 72 9.64 2.46 -1.94
C ASN A 72 8.90 3.07 -0.76
N GLY A 73 7.61 3.40 -0.91
CA GLY A 73 6.77 3.87 0.20
C GLY A 73 6.66 2.83 1.34
N ARG A 74 6.48 1.55 1.01
CA ARG A 74 6.48 0.47 2.02
C ARG A 74 7.84 0.30 2.69
N LEU A 75 8.93 0.36 1.92
CA LEU A 75 10.28 0.24 2.45
C LEU A 75 10.63 1.42 3.38
N ALA A 76 10.29 2.64 2.96
CA ALA A 76 10.47 3.86 3.75
C ALA A 76 9.69 3.80 5.07
N SER A 77 8.40 3.44 5.01
CA SER A 77 7.56 3.30 6.21
C SER A 77 8.15 2.30 7.22
N ILE A 78 8.70 1.16 6.76
CA ILE A 78 9.36 0.19 7.64
C ILE A 78 10.64 0.77 8.26
N LYS A 79 11.42 1.53 7.50
CA LYS A 79 12.65 2.17 8.00
C LYS A 79 12.32 3.25 9.03
N GLU A 80 11.36 4.13 8.73
CA GLU A 80 10.90 5.21 9.62
C GLU A 80 10.32 4.67 10.93
N ARG A 81 9.58 3.55 10.88
CA ARG A 81 9.01 2.95 12.09
C ARG A 81 10.04 2.25 12.98
N ARG A 82 11.22 1.91 12.44
CA ARG A 82 12.20 1.04 13.09
C ARG A 82 12.77 1.59 14.40
N PRO A 83 13.19 2.86 14.52
CA PRO A 83 13.71 3.40 15.78
C PRO A 83 12.67 3.32 16.90
N GLY A 84 11.40 3.62 16.61
CA GLY A 84 10.31 3.50 17.58
C GLY A 84 10.08 2.06 18.05
N LEU A 85 10.21 1.07 17.15
CA LEU A 85 10.10 -0.35 17.50
C LEU A 85 11.27 -0.84 18.36
N ILE A 86 12.48 -0.34 18.11
CA ILE A 86 13.66 -0.63 18.93
C ILE A 86 13.43 -0.12 20.35
N ALA A 87 13.05 1.14 20.51
CA ALA A 87 12.76 1.73 21.81
C ALA A 87 11.61 1.01 22.54
N GLU A 88 10.57 0.60 21.83
CA GLU A 88 9.49 -0.20 22.42
C GLU A 88 9.98 -1.57 22.90
N ALA A 89 10.81 -2.27 22.10
CA ALA A 89 11.37 -3.56 22.45
C ALA A 89 12.28 -3.49 23.69
N GLU A 90 13.12 -2.46 23.78
CA GLU A 90 13.96 -2.18 24.95
C GLU A 90 13.11 -1.98 26.22
N ARG A 91 12.04 -1.18 26.14
CA ARG A 91 11.10 -1.00 27.27
C ARG A 91 10.45 -2.31 27.69
N ARG A 92 10.05 -3.16 26.73
CA ARG A 92 9.45 -4.48 27.01
C ARG A 92 10.45 -5.42 27.67
N ILE A 93 11.72 -5.40 27.25
CA ILE A 93 12.81 -6.17 27.89
C ILE A 93 13.06 -5.67 29.31
N LYS A 94 13.12 -4.35 29.54
CA LYS A 94 13.27 -3.77 30.88
C LYS A 94 12.14 -4.22 31.81
N LYS A 95 10.89 -4.19 31.34
CA LYS A 95 9.73 -4.69 32.09
C LYS A 95 9.85 -6.19 32.36
N ALA A 96 10.21 -6.99 31.37
CA ALA A 96 10.37 -8.43 31.53
C ALA A 96 11.46 -8.79 32.55
N LYS A 97 12.61 -8.10 32.54
CA LYS A 97 13.67 -8.24 33.56
C LYS A 97 13.16 -7.91 34.96
N ARG A 98 12.34 -6.86 35.14
CA ARG A 98 11.76 -6.50 36.44
C ARG A 98 10.83 -7.59 36.97
N VAL A 99 9.93 -8.11 36.13
CA VAL A 99 9.00 -9.19 36.53
C VAL A 99 9.75 -10.45 36.93
N LEU A 100 10.86 -10.74 36.26
CA LEU A 100 11.68 -11.92 36.53
C LEU A 100 12.31 -11.91 37.93
N LYS A 101 12.70 -10.73 38.44
CA LYS A 101 13.27 -10.57 39.80
C LYS A 101 12.30 -10.98 40.91
N GLY A 102 11.00 -10.82 40.70
CA GLY A 102 9.95 -11.16 41.68
C GLY A 102 9.29 -12.52 41.45
N THR A 103 9.84 -13.37 40.57
CA THR A 103 9.27 -14.69 40.28
C THR A 103 10.07 -15.77 41.00
N THR A 104 9.42 -16.48 41.92
CA THR A 104 10.00 -17.57 42.71
C THR A 104 9.65 -18.95 42.17
N ASP A 105 8.43 -19.13 41.64
CA ASP A 105 7.98 -20.41 41.09
C ASP A 105 8.90 -20.88 39.93
N PRO A 106 9.51 -22.08 40.02
CA PRO A 106 10.48 -22.56 39.03
C PRO A 106 9.93 -22.68 37.61
N ALA A 107 8.69 -23.16 37.45
CA ALA A 107 8.07 -23.35 36.13
C ALA A 107 7.81 -22.00 35.45
N GLN A 108 7.23 -21.04 36.18
CA GLN A 108 7.03 -19.68 35.71
C GLN A 108 8.36 -18.96 35.44
N LEU A 109 9.37 -19.18 36.29
CA LEU A 109 10.69 -18.59 36.11
C LEU A 109 11.31 -19.06 34.78
N HIS A 110 11.27 -20.36 34.49
CA HIS A 110 11.75 -20.91 33.23
C HIS A 110 11.01 -20.31 32.02
N GLN A 111 9.68 -20.26 32.05
CA GLN A 111 8.88 -19.66 30.97
C GLN A 111 9.21 -18.17 30.76
N LYS A 112 9.36 -17.40 31.84
CA LYS A 112 9.71 -15.97 31.78
C LYS A 112 11.13 -15.75 31.28
N LYS A 113 12.11 -16.58 31.66
CA LYS A 113 13.48 -16.57 31.11
C LYS A 113 13.47 -16.83 29.61
N ARG A 114 12.75 -17.85 29.15
CA ARG A 114 12.59 -18.16 27.72
C ARG A 114 11.97 -16.99 26.95
N LYS A 115 10.91 -16.39 27.50
CA LYS A 115 10.28 -15.19 26.90
C LYS A 115 11.25 -14.02 26.80
N LEU A 116 12.04 -13.76 27.85
CA LEU A 116 13.06 -12.72 27.84
C LEU A 116 14.11 -12.97 26.75
N ALA A 117 14.61 -14.20 26.62
CA ALA A 117 15.57 -14.56 25.57
C ALA A 117 15.01 -14.33 24.15
N ILE A 118 13.74 -14.67 23.92
CA ILE A 118 13.05 -14.40 22.65
C ILE A 118 12.96 -12.88 22.38
N LEU A 119 12.63 -12.09 23.39
CA LEU A 119 12.56 -10.63 23.25
C LEU A 119 13.94 -10.04 22.92
N GLN A 120 14.99 -10.49 23.60
CA GLN A 120 16.36 -10.04 23.36
C GLN A 120 16.80 -10.38 21.93
N SER A 121 16.63 -11.64 21.50
CA SER A 121 16.96 -12.06 20.13
C SER A 121 16.20 -11.25 19.06
N ARG A 122 14.94 -10.87 19.33
CA ARG A 122 14.17 -10.00 18.43
C ARG A 122 14.73 -8.58 18.37
N LEU A 123 15.13 -8.01 19.52
CA LEU A 123 15.78 -6.70 19.58
C LEU A 123 17.09 -6.72 18.82
N ASP A 124 17.96 -7.70 19.07
CA ASP A 124 19.27 -7.82 18.43
C ASP A 124 19.13 -7.89 16.90
N ARG A 125 18.14 -8.65 16.41
CA ARG A 125 17.82 -8.70 14.99
C ARG A 125 17.32 -7.36 14.44
N LEU A 126 16.45 -6.65 15.17
CA LEU A 126 15.95 -5.34 14.75
C LEU A 126 17.07 -4.30 14.68
N VAL A 127 17.98 -4.30 15.65
CA VAL A 127 19.16 -3.43 15.67
C VAL A 127 20.09 -3.76 14.51
N LYS A 128 20.39 -5.05 14.26
CA LYS A 128 21.19 -5.48 13.10
C LYS A 128 20.57 -5.06 11.78
N ASP A 129 19.27 -5.24 11.62
CA ASP A 129 18.55 -4.81 10.41
C ASP A 129 18.57 -3.28 10.29
N HIS A 130 18.49 -2.52 11.39
CA HIS A 130 18.62 -1.05 11.41
C HIS A 130 19.99 -0.59 10.92
N LEU A 131 21.07 -1.10 11.52
CA LEU A 131 22.43 -0.72 11.19
C LEU A 131 22.81 -1.08 9.74
N SER A 132 22.36 -2.24 9.26
CA SER A 132 22.61 -2.67 7.87
C SER A 132 21.66 -2.02 6.84
N GLY A 133 20.64 -1.28 7.28
CA GLY A 133 19.58 -0.75 6.41
C GLY A 133 18.66 -1.81 5.80
N LYS A 134 18.83 -3.10 6.13
CA LYS A 134 18.05 -4.22 5.59
C LYS A 134 16.57 -4.07 5.90
N VAL A 135 15.70 -4.37 4.94
CA VAL A 135 14.24 -4.33 5.14
C VAL A 135 13.68 -5.74 4.96
N ARG A 136 13.00 -6.25 5.99
CA ARG A 136 12.25 -7.52 5.91
C ARG A 136 10.81 -7.24 5.56
N LEU A 137 10.47 -7.30 4.28
CA LEU A 137 9.12 -7.12 3.78
C LEU A 137 8.46 -8.48 3.48
N CYS A 138 7.24 -8.67 3.97
CA CYS A 138 6.40 -9.83 3.64
C CYS A 138 5.14 -9.37 2.92
N PHE A 139 4.92 -9.85 1.70
CA PHE A 139 3.71 -9.60 0.93
C PHE A 139 2.63 -10.61 1.33
N GLY A 140 1.42 -10.14 1.66
CA GLY A 140 0.30 -11.01 2.07
C GLY A 140 0.16 -11.23 3.57
N SER A 141 0.95 -10.54 4.40
CA SER A 141 1.06 -10.68 5.86
C SER A 141 1.84 -11.90 6.36
N ASN A 142 2.61 -11.70 7.44
CA ASN A 142 3.32 -12.81 8.10
C ASN A 142 2.36 -13.79 8.79
N GLU A 143 1.18 -13.31 9.19
CA GLU A 143 0.15 -14.13 9.83
C GLU A 143 -0.40 -15.15 8.84
N LEU A 144 -0.91 -14.68 7.69
CA LEU A 144 -1.43 -15.57 6.65
C LEU A 144 -0.37 -16.56 6.15
N PHE A 145 0.89 -16.13 6.02
CA PHE A 145 1.98 -17.05 5.67
C PHE A 145 2.10 -18.21 6.67
N ARG A 146 2.00 -17.94 7.97
CA ARG A 146 2.18 -18.96 9.01
C ARG A 146 1.03 -19.95 9.10
N LYS A 147 -0.17 -19.58 8.65
CA LYS A 147 -1.33 -20.48 8.65
C LYS A 147 -1.08 -21.78 7.86
N GLN A 148 -0.16 -21.76 6.89
CA GLN A 148 0.18 -22.94 6.08
C GLN A 148 0.72 -24.13 6.90
N PHE A 149 1.32 -23.88 8.07
CA PHE A 149 1.91 -24.92 8.91
C PHE A 149 0.89 -25.66 9.79
N HIS A 150 -0.32 -25.10 9.95
CA HIS A 150 -1.38 -25.65 10.78
C HIS A 150 -2.74 -25.46 10.08
N LEU A 151 -2.96 -26.14 8.96
CA LEU A 151 -4.12 -25.89 8.09
C LEU A 151 -5.46 -26.06 8.79
N LYS A 152 -5.66 -27.21 9.47
CA LYS A 152 -6.92 -27.54 10.17
C LYS A 152 -7.24 -26.52 11.26
N ASP A 153 -6.26 -26.17 12.09
CA ASP A 153 -6.43 -25.19 13.17
C ASP A 153 -6.74 -23.78 12.65
N ASN A 154 -6.36 -23.49 11.40
CA ASN A 154 -6.61 -22.22 10.73
C ASN A 154 -7.83 -22.23 9.79
N GLY A 155 -8.60 -23.32 9.78
CA GLY A 155 -9.85 -23.43 9.02
C GLY A 155 -9.69 -23.76 7.53
N TYR A 156 -8.53 -24.26 7.10
CA TYR A 156 -8.33 -24.70 5.72
C TYR A 156 -8.52 -26.21 5.57
N ALA A 157 -9.31 -26.62 4.57
CA ALA A 157 -9.47 -28.01 4.18
C ALA A 157 -8.24 -28.54 3.44
N SER A 158 -7.48 -27.68 2.75
CA SER A 158 -6.30 -28.07 1.99
C SER A 158 -5.25 -26.97 1.88
N HIS A 159 -4.01 -27.36 1.55
CA HIS A 159 -2.95 -26.39 1.24
C HIS A 159 -3.29 -25.53 0.03
N ASN A 160 -4.04 -26.06 -0.94
CA ASN A 160 -4.46 -25.33 -2.14
C ASN A 160 -5.44 -24.19 -1.79
N GLU A 161 -6.34 -24.42 -0.84
CA GLU A 161 -7.24 -23.38 -0.34
C GLU A 161 -6.47 -22.22 0.31
N TRP A 162 -5.50 -22.54 1.19
CA TRP A 162 -4.60 -21.54 1.74
C TRP A 162 -3.81 -20.80 0.65
N LEU A 163 -3.30 -21.53 -0.36
CA LEU A 163 -2.53 -20.93 -1.44
C LEU A 163 -3.36 -19.94 -2.26
N LYS A 164 -4.64 -20.24 -2.49
CA LYS A 164 -5.58 -19.31 -3.14
C LYS A 164 -5.73 -18.03 -2.33
N GLU A 165 -5.98 -18.12 -1.03
CA GLU A 165 -6.07 -16.93 -0.16
C GLU A 165 -4.74 -16.15 -0.10
N TRP A 166 -3.62 -16.87 0.02
CA TRP A 166 -2.28 -16.29 0.03
C TRP A 166 -1.98 -15.49 -1.24
N GLN A 167 -2.32 -16.05 -2.40
CA GLN A 167 -2.17 -15.36 -3.69
C GLN A 167 -3.13 -14.18 -3.80
N ALA A 168 -4.40 -14.34 -3.44
CA ALA A 168 -5.40 -13.27 -3.45
C ALA A 168 -4.93 -12.09 -2.59
N SER A 169 -4.48 -12.33 -1.35
CA SER A 169 -3.99 -11.27 -0.47
C SER A 169 -2.77 -10.52 -1.03
N ARG A 170 -1.97 -11.16 -1.88
CA ARG A 170 -0.75 -10.58 -2.48
C ARG A 170 -1.03 -9.84 -3.79
N ASN A 171 -2.20 -10.04 -4.37
CA ASN A 171 -2.55 -9.64 -5.74
C ASN A 171 -3.91 -8.92 -5.80
N LYS A 172 -4.38 -8.35 -4.68
CA LYS A 172 -5.69 -7.68 -4.59
C LYS A 172 -5.67 -6.17 -4.83
N GLN A 173 -4.52 -5.58 -5.12
CA GLN A 173 -4.42 -4.13 -5.29
C GLN A 173 -3.40 -3.72 -6.34
N PHE A 174 -3.61 -2.53 -6.89
CA PHE A 174 -2.61 -1.81 -7.66
C PHE A 174 -2.70 -0.31 -7.39
N PHE A 175 -1.58 0.38 -7.64
CA PHE A 175 -1.46 1.82 -7.45
C PHE A 175 -1.21 2.51 -8.79
N VAL A 176 -1.81 3.68 -8.96
CA VAL A 176 -1.63 4.54 -10.13
C VAL A 176 -1.18 5.90 -9.62
N ILE A 177 0.10 6.23 -9.87
CA ILE A 177 0.70 7.47 -9.42
C ILE A 177 0.36 8.62 -10.38
N GLY A 178 -0.13 9.72 -9.82
CA GLY A 178 -0.37 10.99 -10.49
C GLY A 178 0.83 11.94 -10.45
N SER A 179 0.83 12.94 -11.31
CA SER A 179 1.85 13.99 -11.36
C SER A 179 1.16 15.34 -11.50
N LYS A 180 1.75 16.39 -10.97
CA LYS A 180 1.26 17.77 -11.18
C LYS A 180 1.16 18.10 -12.66
N ASP A 181 2.15 17.70 -13.45
CA ASP A 181 2.26 18.06 -14.87
C ASP A 181 1.44 17.15 -15.82
N GLU A 182 0.64 16.23 -15.27
CA GLU A 182 -0.14 15.28 -16.07
C GLU A 182 -1.59 15.74 -16.24
N THR A 183 -2.16 15.42 -17.41
CA THR A 183 -3.59 15.64 -17.69
C THR A 183 -4.47 15.07 -16.57
N ALA A 184 -5.39 15.89 -16.07
CA ALA A 184 -6.26 15.56 -14.93
C ALA A 184 -5.50 15.09 -13.67
N GLY A 185 -4.21 15.41 -13.55
CA GLY A 185 -3.33 15.02 -12.44
C GLY A 185 -2.86 13.56 -12.45
N CYS A 186 -3.28 12.76 -13.44
CA CYS A 186 -2.84 11.37 -13.60
C CYS A 186 -3.10 10.83 -15.02
N GLN A 187 -2.05 10.70 -15.83
CA GLN A 187 -2.19 10.24 -17.22
C GLN A 187 -2.65 8.78 -17.32
N SER A 188 -2.30 7.95 -16.32
CA SER A 188 -2.66 6.53 -16.29
C SER A 188 -4.04 6.25 -15.69
N CYS A 189 -4.70 7.26 -15.10
CA CYS A 189 -6.07 7.19 -14.61
C CYS A 189 -6.69 8.59 -14.71
N VAL A 190 -7.22 8.91 -15.89
CA VAL A 190 -7.81 10.22 -16.16
C VAL A 190 -9.24 10.24 -15.62
N ALA A 191 -9.53 11.20 -14.75
CA ALA A 191 -10.86 11.41 -14.20
C ALA A 191 -11.61 12.52 -14.95
N THR A 192 -12.90 12.32 -15.15
CA THR A 192 -13.83 13.30 -15.72
C THR A 192 -15.09 13.38 -14.86
N ILE A 193 -15.75 14.53 -14.86
CA ILE A 193 -17.00 14.77 -14.13
C ILE A 193 -18.14 14.71 -15.15
N ALA A 194 -19.15 13.88 -14.88
CA ALA A 194 -20.36 13.81 -15.69
C ALA A 194 -21.35 14.92 -15.28
N GLU A 195 -22.36 15.18 -16.12
CA GLU A 195 -23.38 16.23 -15.87
C GLU A 195 -24.11 16.06 -14.53
N ASN A 196 -24.32 14.81 -14.10
CA ASN A 196 -24.93 14.47 -12.81
C ASN A 196 -23.95 14.58 -11.61
N GLY A 197 -22.76 15.15 -11.80
CA GLY A 197 -21.71 15.29 -10.78
C GLY A 197 -20.89 14.03 -10.50
N SER A 198 -21.30 12.85 -11.01
CA SER A 198 -20.55 11.62 -10.79
C SER A 198 -19.21 11.61 -11.53
N ILE A 199 -18.24 10.88 -10.98
CA ILE A 199 -16.90 10.77 -11.55
C ILE A 199 -16.84 9.53 -12.46
N ALA A 200 -16.23 9.69 -13.63
CA ALA A 200 -15.79 8.59 -14.48
C ALA A 200 -14.26 8.51 -14.49
N LEU A 201 -13.71 7.30 -14.40
CA LEU A 201 -12.28 7.03 -14.42
C LEU A 201 -11.91 6.21 -15.65
N ARG A 202 -11.00 6.74 -16.48
CA ARG A 202 -10.39 6.02 -17.59
C ARG A 202 -8.99 5.55 -17.21
N ILE A 203 -8.87 4.26 -16.93
CA ILE A 203 -7.64 3.60 -16.46
C ILE A 203 -6.85 3.09 -17.66
N ARG A 204 -5.55 3.39 -17.73
CA ARG A 204 -4.61 2.80 -18.69
C ARG A 204 -4.16 1.43 -18.20
N LEU A 205 -4.55 0.38 -18.94
CA LEU A 205 -4.17 -0.99 -18.65
C LEU A 205 -2.74 -1.30 -19.15
N PRO A 206 -2.04 -2.28 -18.54
CA PRO A 206 -0.77 -2.78 -19.07
C PRO A 206 -0.86 -3.25 -20.52
N ASN A 207 0.22 -3.14 -21.28
CA ASN A 207 0.28 -3.52 -22.70
C ASN A 207 0.11 -5.02 -22.93
N VAL A 208 0.35 -5.84 -21.90
CA VAL A 208 0.13 -7.29 -21.96
C VAL A 208 -1.36 -7.65 -21.94
N LEU A 209 -2.24 -6.74 -21.54
CA LEU A 209 -3.69 -6.96 -21.57
C LEU A 209 -4.26 -6.56 -22.94
N VAL A 210 -5.30 -7.29 -23.37
CA VAL A 210 -5.93 -7.11 -24.69
C VAL A 210 -6.49 -5.69 -24.87
N THR A 211 -7.10 -5.15 -23.82
CA THR A 211 -7.74 -3.83 -23.87
C THR A 211 -6.78 -2.74 -23.40
N LYS A 212 -6.74 -1.62 -24.13
CA LYS A 212 -5.87 -0.48 -23.80
C LYS A 212 -6.34 0.29 -22.56
N HIS A 213 -7.66 0.47 -22.42
CA HIS A 213 -8.27 1.28 -21.36
C HIS A 213 -9.51 0.61 -20.78
N LEU A 214 -9.72 0.80 -19.48
CA LEU A 214 -10.97 0.46 -18.79
C LEU A 214 -11.66 1.76 -18.35
N ILE A 215 -12.97 1.86 -18.56
CA ILE A 215 -13.77 3.01 -18.13
C ILE A 215 -14.70 2.56 -17.00
N LEU A 216 -14.57 3.21 -15.85
CA LEU A 216 -15.48 3.06 -14.71
C LEU A 216 -16.34 4.32 -14.61
N LYS A 217 -17.65 4.17 -14.49
CA LYS A 217 -18.62 5.29 -14.47
C LYS A 217 -19.37 5.34 -13.13
N ASN A 218 -20.09 6.44 -12.91
CA ASN A 218 -21.01 6.61 -11.79
C ASN A 218 -20.34 6.48 -10.41
N ILE A 219 -19.12 7.01 -10.27
CA ILE A 219 -18.38 6.95 -9.00
C ILE A 219 -18.70 8.20 -8.19
N CYS A 220 -19.31 8.00 -7.01
CA CYS A 220 -19.59 9.05 -6.04
C CYS A 220 -18.88 8.73 -4.73
N PHE A 221 -18.40 9.75 -4.04
CA PHE A 221 -17.72 9.59 -2.74
C PHE A 221 -18.63 10.14 -1.64
N ALA A 222 -18.94 9.34 -0.62
CA ALA A 222 -19.75 9.83 0.49
C ALA A 222 -19.06 10.98 1.26
N TYR A 223 -17.72 10.98 1.26
CA TYR A 223 -16.91 11.99 1.93
C TYR A 223 -15.83 12.51 1.00
N GLY A 224 -15.68 13.84 0.94
CA GLY A 224 -14.64 14.49 0.15
C GLY A 224 -14.89 14.53 -1.35
N HIS A 225 -16.12 14.26 -1.80
CA HIS A 225 -16.49 14.34 -3.22
C HIS A 225 -16.13 15.70 -3.81
N ASP A 226 -16.56 16.78 -3.17
CA ASP A 226 -16.30 18.16 -3.61
C ASP A 226 -14.80 18.48 -3.65
N THR A 227 -14.03 17.89 -2.73
CA THR A 227 -12.57 18.06 -2.72
C THR A 227 -11.94 17.39 -3.94
N ILE A 228 -12.42 16.20 -4.31
CA ILE A 228 -11.94 15.47 -5.48
C ILE A 228 -12.39 16.16 -6.78
N THR A 229 -13.65 16.54 -6.90
CA THR A 229 -14.17 17.23 -8.10
C THR A 229 -13.49 18.60 -8.27
N SER A 230 -13.25 19.34 -7.19
CA SER A 230 -12.44 20.57 -7.22
C SER A 230 -11.00 20.31 -7.69
N ALA A 231 -10.37 19.22 -7.23
CA ALA A 231 -9.02 18.85 -7.66
C ALA A 231 -8.98 18.50 -9.15
N ILE A 232 -9.97 17.73 -9.63
CA ILE A 232 -10.13 17.40 -11.06
C ILE A 232 -10.34 18.69 -11.87
N GLY A 233 -11.24 19.57 -11.42
CA GLY A 233 -11.54 20.84 -12.08
C GLY A 233 -10.32 21.77 -12.19
N ARG A 234 -9.49 21.87 -11.14
CA ARG A 234 -8.23 22.64 -11.20
C ARG A 234 -7.29 22.10 -12.27
N ASN A 235 -7.20 20.78 -12.40
CA ASN A 235 -6.36 20.12 -13.40
C ASN A 235 -6.91 20.21 -14.84
N LEU A 236 -8.10 20.80 -15.02
CA LEU A 236 -8.68 21.14 -16.32
C LEU A 236 -8.48 22.63 -16.68
N SER A 237 -8.02 23.46 -15.74
CA SER A 237 -7.76 24.88 -16.02
C SER A 237 -6.50 25.07 -16.87
N ASP A 238 -6.45 26.13 -17.67
CA ASP A 238 -5.28 26.46 -18.49
C ASP A 238 -4.05 26.82 -17.65
N ASN A 239 -4.27 27.26 -16.41
CA ASN A 239 -3.21 27.60 -15.48
C ASN A 239 -2.68 26.34 -14.76
N LYS A 240 -1.57 25.79 -15.29
CA LYS A 240 -0.86 24.63 -14.73
C LYS A 240 -0.30 24.84 -13.32
N ASP A 241 -0.15 26.08 -12.84
CA ASP A 241 0.33 26.31 -11.48
C ASP A 241 -0.64 25.80 -10.42
N ASN A 242 -1.93 25.80 -10.75
CA ASN A 242 -3.01 25.29 -9.91
C ASN A 242 -3.20 23.77 -10.01
N TRP A 243 -2.49 23.11 -10.92
CA TRP A 243 -2.58 21.67 -11.07
C TRP A 243 -1.95 20.95 -9.88
N GLN A 244 -2.41 19.73 -9.65
CA GLN A 244 -1.91 18.86 -8.59
C GLN A 244 -1.93 17.40 -9.04
N ALA A 245 -1.04 16.60 -8.45
CA ALA A 245 -1.08 15.16 -8.62
C ALA A 245 -2.35 14.57 -7.97
N ILE A 246 -3.01 13.66 -8.68
CA ILE A 246 -4.10 12.84 -8.13
C ILE A 246 -3.67 11.38 -8.19
N ASN A 247 -3.56 10.74 -7.03
CA ASN A 247 -3.15 9.34 -6.95
C ASN A 247 -4.35 8.44 -6.74
N TYR A 248 -4.34 7.27 -7.39
CA TYR A 248 -5.41 6.28 -7.28
C TYR A 248 -4.86 4.95 -6.76
N ARG A 249 -5.57 4.33 -5.82
CA ARG A 249 -5.32 2.93 -5.44
C ARG A 249 -6.60 2.14 -5.58
N PHE A 250 -6.53 1.04 -6.31
CA PHE A 250 -7.63 0.10 -6.46
C PHE A 250 -7.35 -1.10 -5.56
N LEU A 251 -8.35 -1.50 -4.77
CA LEU A 251 -8.25 -2.59 -3.81
C LEU A 251 -9.50 -3.45 -3.90
N LYS A 252 -9.33 -4.75 -4.10
CA LYS A 252 -10.38 -5.75 -4.03
C LYS A 252 -10.50 -6.28 -2.60
N ASP A 253 -11.71 -6.29 -2.07
CA ASP A 253 -12.10 -6.96 -0.84
C ASP A 253 -13.24 -7.97 -1.09
N ASP A 254 -13.77 -8.52 0.00
CA ASP A 254 -14.88 -9.47 0.02
C ASP A 254 -16.15 -8.94 -0.66
N LYS A 255 -16.34 -7.61 -0.68
CA LYS A 255 -17.51 -6.94 -1.27
C LYS A 255 -17.22 -6.32 -2.63
N GLY A 256 -16.07 -6.64 -3.25
CA GLY A 256 -15.67 -6.14 -4.56
C GLY A 256 -14.63 -5.03 -4.50
N TRP A 257 -14.62 -4.16 -5.52
CA TRP A 257 -13.58 -3.16 -5.67
C TRP A 257 -13.88 -1.85 -4.94
N ARG A 258 -12.83 -1.30 -4.33
CA ARG A 258 -12.76 0.08 -3.85
C ARG A 258 -11.70 0.85 -4.62
N VAL A 259 -11.97 2.13 -4.82
CA VAL A 259 -10.99 3.11 -5.26
C VAL A 259 -10.69 4.07 -4.11
N PHE A 260 -9.41 4.31 -3.88
CA PHE A 260 -8.91 5.33 -2.98
C PHE A 260 -8.29 6.43 -3.82
N VAL A 261 -8.65 7.68 -3.55
CA VAL A 261 -8.17 8.87 -4.26
C VAL A 261 -7.45 9.75 -3.28
N SER A 262 -6.16 10.01 -3.53
CA SER A 262 -5.34 10.90 -2.72
C SER A 262 -5.07 12.21 -3.48
N VAL A 263 -5.44 13.33 -2.86
CA VAL A 263 -5.26 14.69 -3.40
C VAL A 263 -4.58 15.58 -2.38
N ALA A 264 -3.85 16.58 -2.84
CA ALA A 264 -3.29 17.62 -1.98
C ALA A 264 -4.43 18.52 -1.49
N ILE A 265 -4.41 18.86 -0.21
CA ILE A 265 -5.34 19.80 0.40
C ILE A 265 -4.57 21.00 0.94
N SER A 266 -5.15 22.19 0.75
CA SER A 266 -4.67 23.41 1.39
C SER A 266 -4.79 23.27 2.91
N LYS A 267 -3.77 23.74 3.62
CA LYS A 267 -3.75 23.73 5.08
C LYS A 267 -4.78 24.74 5.57
N VAL A 268 -5.93 24.26 6.06
CA VAL A 268 -6.89 25.12 6.75
C VAL A 268 -6.27 25.46 8.11
N GLN A 269 -6.19 26.75 8.47
CA GLN A 269 -5.78 27.15 9.81
C GLN A 269 -6.76 26.55 10.82
N VAL A 270 -6.25 25.71 11.73
CA VAL A 270 -7.06 25.20 12.84
C VAL A 270 -7.19 26.35 13.83
N ILE A 271 -8.35 26.99 13.87
CA ILE A 271 -8.69 27.98 14.89
C ILE A 271 -9.25 27.19 16.09
N SER A 272 -8.41 26.78 17.03
CA SER A 272 -8.92 26.33 18.33
C SER A 272 -9.19 27.55 19.19
N ARG A 273 -10.46 27.92 19.37
CA ARG A 273 -10.87 28.91 20.38
C ARG A 273 -10.60 28.31 21.76
N LYS A 274 -9.64 28.89 22.49
CA LYS A 274 -9.31 28.48 23.86
C LYS A 274 -10.26 29.09 24.90
N ASP A 275 -11.22 29.89 24.43
CA ASP A 275 -12.01 30.80 25.25
C ASP A 275 -13.37 30.19 25.66
N ILE A 276 -13.57 28.89 25.44
CA ILE A 276 -14.80 28.14 25.76
C ILE A 276 -14.48 27.01 26.76
N GLY A 277 -13.63 27.30 27.75
CA GLY A 277 -13.25 26.36 28.82
C GLY A 277 -13.25 27.03 30.17
#